data_AF-A0A7U9S343-F1
#
_entry.id   AF-A0A7U9S343-F1
#
_cell.length_a   1.000
_cell.length_b   1.000
_cell.length_c   1.000
_cell.angle_alpha   90.00
_cell.angle_beta   90.00
_cell.angle_gamma   90.00
#
_symmetry.space_group_name_H-M   'P 1'
#
loop_
_entity.id
_entity.type
_entity.pdbx_description
1 polymer ?
#
loop_
_entity_poly.entity_id
_entity_poly.type
_entity_poly.pdbx_seq_one_letter_code
_entity_poly.pdbx_strand_id
1 'polypeptide(L)' 'MAKYREIPCKYYVALGVCTKGREAEHKKYCQHCGKYCPRAKVRCINRKKQYNEKMRGNL' A
#
# COMPACT_ATOMS: atom_id res chain seq x y z
N MET A 1 13.53 2.88 -2.82
CA MET A 1 12.26 3.32 -3.46
C MET A 1 11.10 2.87 -2.58
N ALA A 2 10.40 3.80 -1.90
CA ALA A 2 9.25 3.43 -1.07
C ALA A 2 8.11 2.93 -1.98
N LYS A 3 7.81 1.62 -1.94
CA LYS A 3 6.67 1.08 -2.67
C LYS A 3 5.40 1.60 -1.98
N TYR A 4 4.58 2.37 -2.67
CA TYR A 4 3.25 2.70 -2.17
C TYR A 4 2.50 1.39 -1.86
N ARG A 5 1.86 1.31 -0.69
CA ARG A 5 0.97 0.20 -0.39
C ARG A 5 -0.29 0.47 -1.21
N GLU A 6 -0.68 -0.45 -2.08
CA GLU A 6 -1.94 -0.32 -2.85
C GLU A 6 -3.16 -0.26 -1.94
N ILE A 7 -3.03 -0.83 -0.73
CA ILE A 7 -4.09 -0.93 0.26
C ILE A 7 -3.84 0.09 1.37
N PRO A 8 -4.81 0.94 1.73
CA PRO A 8 -4.71 1.81 2.90
C PRO A 8 -4.61 1.02 4.21
N CYS A 9 -4.07 1.66 5.24
CA CYS A 9 -4.10 1.12 6.59
C CYS A 9 -5.53 1.12 7.15
N LYS A 10 -5.89 0.15 8.01
CA LYS A 10 -7.21 0.11 8.66
C LYS A 10 -7.55 1.33 9.51
N TYR A 11 -6.53 2.07 9.93
CA TYR A 11 -6.66 3.28 10.75
C TYR A 11 -6.72 4.58 9.93
N TYR A 12 -6.56 4.50 8.60
CA TYR A 12 -6.71 5.64 7.71
C TYR A 12 -8.20 5.91 7.47
N VAL A 13 -8.64 7.15 7.75
CA VAL A 13 -10.02 7.60 7.50
C VAL A 13 -10.06 8.55 6.33
N ALA A 14 -9.29 9.65 6.41
CA ALA A 14 -9.18 10.68 5.37
C ALA A 14 -7.81 11.38 5.46
N LEU A 15 -7.51 12.28 4.52
CA LEU A 15 -6.28 13.10 4.59
C LEU A 15 -6.24 13.88 5.91
N GLY A 16 -5.14 13.78 6.64
CA GLY A 16 -4.98 14.37 7.97
C GLY A 16 -5.66 13.60 9.11
N VAL A 17 -6.52 12.62 8.81
CA VAL A 17 -7.35 11.92 9.82
C VAL A 17 -6.96 10.45 9.95
N CYS A 18 -6.30 10.11 11.06
CA CYS A 18 -6.01 8.74 11.47
C CYS A 18 -6.66 8.47 12.83
N THR A 19 -7.26 7.30 13.02
CA THR A 19 -7.85 6.91 14.32
C THR A 19 -6.82 6.77 15.45
N LYS A 20 -5.52 6.85 15.15
CA LYS A 20 -4.42 6.85 16.12
C LYS A 20 -3.95 8.25 16.51
N GLY A 21 -4.64 9.30 16.08
CA GLY A 21 -4.25 10.69 16.33
C GLY A 21 -2.97 11.11 15.59
N ARG A 22 -2.78 10.60 14.36
CA ARG A 22 -1.63 10.93 13.50
C ARG A 22 -2.08 11.65 12.25
N GLU A 23 -1.23 12.48 11.67
CA GLU A 23 -1.45 13.01 10.33
C GLU A 23 -1.42 11.86 9.31
N ALA A 24 -2.58 11.57 8.74
CA ALA A 24 -2.75 10.50 7.78
C ALA A 24 -2.49 11.01 6.37
N GLU A 25 -1.50 10.45 5.67
CA GLU A 25 -1.23 10.77 4.27
C GLU A 25 -1.09 9.47 3.47
N HIS A 26 -1.70 9.39 2.29
CA HIS A 26 -1.54 8.23 1.40
C HIS A 26 -0.13 8.12 0.79
N LYS A 27 0.61 9.24 0.77
CA LYS A 27 1.96 9.34 0.22
C LYS A 27 3.05 9.01 1.25
N LYS A 28 2.80 9.33 2.53
CA LYS A 28 3.76 9.19 3.62
C LYS A 28 3.29 8.20 4.70
N TYR A 29 4.11 8.05 5.73
CA TYR A 29 4.22 6.83 6.49
C TYR A 29 3.05 6.48 7.41
N CYS A 30 2.20 5.57 6.93
CA CYS A 30 1.89 4.40 7.74
C CYS A 30 2.96 3.29 7.60
N GLN A 31 3.86 3.36 6.60
CA GLN A 31 4.82 2.28 6.29
C GLN A 31 6.02 2.20 7.25
N HIS A 32 6.39 3.27 7.95
CA HIS A 32 7.52 3.29 8.90
C HIS A 32 7.13 2.87 10.30
N CYS A 33 5.83 2.87 10.61
CA CYS A 33 5.42 2.25 11.84
C CYS A 33 5.43 0.74 11.61
N GLY A 34 6.11 -0.02 12.46
CA GLY A 34 5.94 -1.48 12.53
C GLY A 34 4.50 -1.92 12.88
N LYS A 35 3.54 -0.99 12.86
CA LYS A 35 2.13 -1.12 13.20
C LYS A 35 1.21 -0.99 11.98
N TYR A 36 1.73 -1.01 10.75
CA TYR A 36 0.91 -1.02 9.54
C TYR A 36 0.05 -2.29 9.52
N CYS A 37 -1.27 -2.11 9.39
CA CYS A 37 -2.22 -3.21 9.25
C CYS A 37 -3.15 -2.86 8.08
N PRO A 38 -3.14 -3.64 6.98
CA PRO A 38 -3.95 -3.32 5.80
C PRO A 38 -5.44 -3.36 6.16
N ARG A 39 -6.23 -2.42 5.63
CA ARG A 39 -7.68 -2.37 5.86
C ARG A 39 -8.41 -3.60 5.32
N ALA A 40 -7.88 -4.19 4.25
CA ALA A 40 -8.37 -5.42 3.66
C ALA A 40 -7.19 -6.37 3.39
N LYS A 41 -7.40 -7.67 3.59
CA LYS A 41 -6.45 -8.71 3.18
C LYS A 41 -6.62 -8.98 1.69
N VAL A 42 -6.06 -8.11 0.85
CA VAL A 42 -6.14 -8.25 -0.61
C VAL A 42 -4.84 -8.82 -1.16
N ARG A 43 -4.95 -9.77 -2.09
CA ARG A 43 -3.80 -10.28 -2.84
C ARG A 43 -3.41 -9.26 -3.91
N CYS A 44 -2.41 -8.44 -3.64
CA CYS A 44 -1.88 -7.50 -4.63
C CYS A 44 -1.20 -8.25 -5.78
N ILE A 45 -1.45 -7.80 -7.01
CA ILE A 45 -0.80 -8.34 -8.19
C ILE A 45 0.66 -7.88 -8.20
N ASN A 46 1.60 -8.78 -8.46
CA ASN A 46 2.99 -8.40 -8.65
C ASN A 46 3.16 -7.79 -10.04
N ARG A 47 2.95 -6.47 -10.15
CA ARG A 47 3.05 -5.72 -11.42
C ARG A 47 4.40 -5.91 -12.12
N LYS A 48 5.50 -6.07 -11.37
CA LYS A 48 6.82 -6.36 -11.95
C LYS A 48 6.84 -7.74 -12.62
N LYS A 49 6.26 -8.75 -11.96
CA LYS A 49 6.13 -10.09 -12.54
C LYS A 49 5.28 -10.05 -13.81
N GLN A 50 4.12 -9.41 -13.75
CA GLN A 50 3.23 -9.25 -14.91
C GLN A 50 3.91 -8.55 -16.09
N TYR A 51 4.66 -7.47 -15.83
CA TYR A 51 5.47 -6.80 -16.85
C TYR A 51 6.51 -7.73 -17.47
N ASN A 52 7.26 -8.45 -16.65
CA ASN A 52 8.28 -9.38 -17.12
C ASN A 52 7.69 -10.54 -17.94
N GLU A 53 6.51 -11.06 -17.56
CA GLU A 53 5.82 -12.12 -18.30
C GLU A 53 5.35 -11.61 -19.67
N LYS A 54 4.79 -10.39 -19.73
CA LYS A 54 4.43 -9.73 -20.99
C LYS A 54 5.64 -9.51 -21.89
N MET A 55 6.77 -9.06 -21.35
CA MET A 55 8.00 -8.84 -22.12
C MET A 55 8.67 -10.14 -22.59
N ARG A 56 8.41 -11.26 -21.91
CA ARG A 56 8.92 -12.58 -22.30
C ARG A 56 8.06 -13.26 -23.37
N GLY A 57 6.92 -12.68 -23.76
CA GLY A 57 6.01 -13.24 -24.75
C GLY A 57 5.22 -14.47 -24.27
N ASN A 58 5.19 -14.74 -22.96
CA ASN A 58 4.43 -15.86 -22.38
C ASN A 58 2.96 -15.50 -22.10
N LEU A 59 2.47 -14.38 -22.66
CA LEU A 59 1.08 -13.91 -22.63
C LEU A 59 0.85 -12.86 -23.70
#